data_AF-A2GWU3-F1
#
_entry.id   AF-A2GWU3-F1
#
_cell.length_a   1.000
_cell.length_b   1.000
_cell.length_c   1.000
_cell.angle_alpha   90.00
_cell.angle_beta   90.00
_cell.angle_gamma   90.00
#
_symmetry.space_group_name_H-M   'P 1'
#
loop_
_entity.id
_entity.type
_entity.pdbx_description
1 polymer ?
#
loop_
_entity_poly.entity_id
_entity_poly.type
_entity_poly.pdbx_seq_one_letter_code
_entity_poly.pdbx_strand_id
1 'polypeptide(L)'
;MHLSLMYGISYMRNLLNMLAAFTAKFLFEELPDPKSPEEKVTDVIHLQEGFPLTGFGDDVRSREILKYLAAQVSSTSSMMSSLRSYKFGNELLEKARDMVFGSTIVFNFYTNRSMEYPMKSSVAQIAALIATHIGSLITDDEITYDDARGSDYLTATNNNDLATEQMSSALLVCLEYILKQD
;
A
#
# COMPACT_ATOMS: atom_id res chain seq x y z
N MET A 1 22.95 11.08 6.55
CA MET A 1 21.97 10.01 6.25
C MET A 1 21.51 10.17 4.80
N HIS A 2 21.39 9.09 4.02
CA HIS A 2 20.95 9.19 2.64
C HIS A 2 19.47 9.60 2.62
N LEU A 3 19.16 10.82 2.15
CA LEU A 3 17.78 11.31 1.93
C LEU A 3 16.91 10.27 1.19
N SER A 4 17.54 9.51 0.29
CA SER A 4 16.94 8.41 -0.47
C SER A 4 16.30 7.32 0.40
N LEU A 5 16.83 7.02 1.58
CA LEU A 5 16.28 5.96 2.45
C LEU A 5 14.99 6.41 3.13
N MET A 6 14.98 7.63 3.70
CA MET A 6 13.78 8.20 4.32
C MET A 6 12.71 8.45 3.27
N TYR A 7 13.13 8.84 2.06
CA TYR A 7 12.24 8.93 0.92
C TYR A 7 11.59 7.58 0.61
N GLY A 8 12.35 6.48 0.53
CA GLY A 8 11.80 5.15 0.32
C GLY A 8 10.78 4.73 1.40
N ILE A 9 11.07 4.98 2.68
CA ILE A 9 10.14 4.65 3.79
C ILE A 9 8.88 5.50 3.70
N SER A 10 9.02 6.81 3.49
CA SER A 10 7.90 7.74 3.33
C SER A 10 7.04 7.39 2.11
N TYR A 11 7.69 7.00 1.01
CA TYR A 11 7.00 6.66 -0.22
C TYR A 11 6.25 5.34 -0.09
N MET A 12 6.84 4.31 0.52
CA MET A 12 6.13 3.05 0.79
C MET A 12 4.92 3.27 1.70
N ARG A 13 5.04 4.12 2.73
CA ARG A 13 3.93 4.50 3.61
C ARG A 13 2.77 5.10 2.82
N ASN A 14 3.06 6.06 1.94
CA ASN A 14 2.03 6.66 1.11
C ASN A 14 1.45 5.62 0.13
N LEU A 15 2.31 4.78 -0.44
CA LEU A 15 1.92 3.76 -1.40
C LEU A 15 0.92 2.75 -0.81
N LEU A 16 1.16 2.24 0.40
CA LEU A 16 0.23 1.32 1.07
C LEU A 16 -1.17 1.94 1.28
N ASN A 17 -1.22 3.19 1.73
CA ASN A 17 -2.49 3.89 1.92
C ASN A 17 -3.21 4.14 0.58
N MET A 18 -2.45 4.51 -0.47
CA MET A 18 -3.01 4.72 -1.80
C MET A 18 -3.54 3.40 -2.38
N LEU A 19 -2.81 2.30 -2.25
CA LEU A 19 -3.24 0.99 -2.72
C LEU A 19 -4.57 0.58 -2.07
N ALA A 20 -4.71 0.69 -0.75
CA ALA A 20 -5.96 0.38 -0.06
C ALA A 20 -7.12 1.30 -0.52
N ALA A 21 -6.90 2.62 -0.56
CA ALA A 21 -7.93 3.58 -0.94
C ALA A 21 -8.39 3.43 -2.40
N PHE A 22 -7.46 3.26 -3.34
CA PHE A 22 -7.80 3.06 -4.74
C PHE A 22 -8.40 1.68 -5.01
N THR A 23 -8.11 0.67 -4.19
CA THR A 23 -8.80 -0.64 -4.27
C THR A 23 -10.27 -0.50 -3.90
N ALA A 24 -10.58 0.28 -2.86
CA ALA A 24 -11.96 0.60 -2.51
C ALA A 24 -12.65 1.41 -3.62
N LYS A 25 -11.98 2.43 -4.17
CA LYS A 25 -12.51 3.24 -5.28
C LYS A 25 -12.77 2.40 -6.54
N PHE A 26 -11.83 1.54 -6.91
CA PHE A 26 -11.94 0.60 -8.02
C PHE A 26 -13.22 -0.24 -7.93
N LEU A 27 -13.49 -0.78 -6.73
CA LEU A 27 -14.69 -1.57 -6.52
C LEU A 27 -15.97 -0.77 -6.83
N PHE A 28 -16.05 0.50 -6.41
CA PHE A 28 -17.21 1.36 -6.71
C PHE A 28 -17.30 1.79 -8.18
N GLU A 29 -16.17 1.92 -8.87
CA GLU A 29 -16.16 2.23 -10.31
C GLU A 29 -16.57 1.03 -11.19
N GLU A 30 -16.39 -0.20 -10.69
CA GLU A 30 -16.56 -1.41 -11.49
C GLU A 30 -17.79 -2.24 -11.09
N LEU A 31 -18.30 -2.10 -9.86
CA LEU A 31 -19.52 -2.79 -9.43
C LEU A 31 -20.77 -2.22 -10.11
N PRO A 32 -21.75 -3.08 -10.49
CA PRO A 32 -23.06 -2.60 -10.92
C PRO A 32 -23.82 -1.93 -9.76
N ASP A 33 -24.58 -0.88 -10.05
CA ASP A 33 -25.43 -0.22 -9.06
C ASP A 33 -26.57 -1.17 -8.67
N PRO A 34 -26.75 -1.49 -7.36
CA PRO A 34 -27.85 -2.35 -6.92
C PRO A 34 -29.25 -1.80 -7.25
N LYS A 35 -29.37 -0.50 -7.52
CA LYS A 35 -30.61 0.17 -7.92
C LYS A 35 -30.77 0.26 -9.45
N SER A 36 -29.67 0.26 -10.20
CA SER A 36 -29.64 0.31 -11.66
C SER A 36 -28.52 -0.61 -12.17
N PRO A 37 -28.76 -1.93 -12.31
CA PRO A 37 -27.69 -2.89 -12.61
C PRO A 37 -26.97 -2.71 -13.96
N GLU A 38 -27.53 -1.88 -14.85
CA GLU A 38 -26.92 -1.50 -16.12
C GLU A 38 -25.88 -0.37 -15.96
N GLU A 39 -25.87 0.31 -14.81
CA GLU A 39 -24.96 1.38 -14.45
C GLU A 39 -23.93 0.91 -13.40
N LYS A 40 -22.82 1.64 -13.29
CA LYS A 40 -21.84 1.42 -12.21
C LYS A 40 -22.21 2.25 -10.97
N VAL A 41 -21.77 1.81 -9.79
CA VAL A 41 -22.08 2.53 -8.52
C VAL A 41 -21.53 3.97 -8.53
N THR A 42 -20.41 4.20 -9.21
CA THR A 42 -19.79 5.52 -9.33
C THR A 42 -19.05 5.61 -10.65
N ASP A 43 -19.09 6.80 -11.28
CA ASP A 43 -18.27 7.09 -12.46
C ASP A 43 -16.85 7.50 -12.05
N VAL A 44 -15.94 7.52 -13.02
CA VAL A 44 -14.58 8.04 -12.82
C VAL A 44 -14.62 9.47 -12.31
N ILE A 45 -13.65 9.82 -11.48
CA ILE A 45 -13.54 11.19 -10.95
C ILE A 45 -13.31 12.19 -12.09
N HIS A 46 -14.10 13.26 -12.10
CA HIS A 46 -13.90 14.38 -13.01
C HIS A 46 -13.02 15.45 -12.34
N LEU A 47 -11.81 15.60 -12.85
CA LEU A 47 -10.81 16.53 -12.31
C LEU A 47 -10.81 17.82 -13.12
N GLN A 48 -10.37 18.91 -12.49
CA GLN A 48 -10.15 20.18 -13.17
C GLN A 48 -9.09 20.02 -14.26
N GLU A 49 -9.27 20.74 -15.37
CA GLU A 49 -8.26 20.84 -16.43
C GLU A 49 -6.91 21.26 -15.84
N GLY A 50 -5.84 20.54 -16.23
CA GLY A 50 -4.49 20.78 -15.73
C GLY A 50 -4.15 20.12 -14.38
N PHE A 51 -5.05 19.32 -13.80
CA PHE A 51 -4.72 18.55 -12.60
C PHE A 51 -3.56 17.57 -12.88
N PRO A 52 -2.49 17.56 -12.06
CA PRO A 52 -1.32 16.72 -12.31
C PRO A 52 -1.60 15.25 -11.97
N LEU A 53 -1.64 14.39 -13.00
CA LEU A 53 -1.93 12.95 -12.86
C LEU A 53 -0.69 12.06 -12.78
N THR A 54 0.52 12.61 -12.83
CA THR A 54 1.77 11.83 -12.86
C THR A 54 1.96 10.96 -11.61
N GLY A 55 1.43 11.39 -10.47
CA GLY A 55 1.40 10.59 -9.23
C GLY A 55 0.46 9.38 -9.28
N PHE A 56 -0.39 9.31 -10.31
CA PHE A 56 -1.44 8.30 -10.51
C PHE A 56 -1.24 7.52 -11.82
N GLY A 57 -0.09 7.63 -12.48
CA GLY A 57 0.18 6.94 -13.73
C GLY A 57 -0.50 7.60 -14.94
N ASP A 58 -0.81 8.89 -14.84
CA ASP A 58 -1.43 9.70 -15.89
C ASP A 58 -2.83 9.21 -16.33
N ASP A 59 -3.57 8.54 -15.42
CA ASP A 59 -4.93 8.07 -15.64
C ASP A 59 -5.86 8.45 -14.46
N VAL A 60 -7.17 8.48 -14.72
CA VAL A 60 -8.23 8.77 -13.73
C VAL A 60 -8.97 7.52 -13.27
N ARG A 61 -8.92 6.44 -14.06
CA ARG A 61 -9.56 5.15 -13.80
C ARG A 61 -8.78 4.41 -12.75
N SER A 62 -9.45 3.95 -11.69
CA SER A 62 -8.76 3.30 -10.57
C SER A 62 -8.03 2.04 -10.98
N ARG A 63 -8.51 1.30 -11.99
CA ARG A 63 -7.83 0.13 -12.54
C ARG A 63 -6.41 0.44 -13.03
N GLU A 64 -6.25 1.50 -13.82
CA GLU A 64 -4.94 1.90 -14.36
C GLU A 64 -4.05 2.52 -13.27
N ILE A 65 -4.64 3.30 -12.37
CA ILE A 65 -3.94 3.84 -11.20
C ILE A 65 -3.38 2.70 -10.34
N LEU A 66 -4.17 1.67 -10.07
CA LEU A 66 -3.74 0.51 -9.28
C LEU A 66 -2.62 -0.27 -9.95
N LYS A 67 -2.67 -0.48 -11.28
CA LYS A 67 -1.54 -1.10 -12.03
C LYS A 67 -0.26 -0.30 -11.83
N TYR A 68 -0.34 1.01 -11.99
CA TYR A 68 0.81 1.90 -11.81
C TYR A 68 1.35 1.83 -10.38
N LEU A 69 0.50 1.99 -9.37
CA LEU A 69 0.91 1.97 -7.96
C LEU A 69 1.48 0.61 -7.54
N ALA A 70 0.84 -0.49 -7.91
CA ALA A 70 1.30 -1.84 -7.58
C ALA A 70 2.69 -2.11 -8.17
N ALA A 71 2.96 -1.64 -9.39
CA ALA A 71 4.27 -1.75 -10.04
C ALA A 71 5.39 -1.02 -9.26
N GLN A 72 5.06 0.02 -8.49
CA GLN A 72 6.03 0.79 -7.70
C GLN A 72 6.44 0.13 -6.39
N VAL A 73 5.75 -0.92 -5.94
CA VAL A 73 6.08 -1.59 -4.67
C VAL A 73 7.50 -2.16 -4.69
N SER A 74 7.91 -2.77 -5.81
CA SER A 74 9.24 -3.40 -5.94
C SER A 74 10.37 -2.36 -5.93
N SER A 75 10.23 -1.28 -6.70
CA SER A 75 11.24 -0.21 -6.76
C SER A 75 11.35 0.51 -5.41
N THR A 76 10.22 0.81 -4.77
CA THR A 76 10.18 1.45 -3.45
C THR A 76 10.78 0.56 -2.36
N SER A 77 10.52 -0.75 -2.39
CA SER A 77 11.16 -1.72 -1.49
C SER A 77 12.68 -1.72 -1.66
N SER A 78 13.15 -1.59 -2.90
CA SER A 78 14.58 -1.51 -3.21
C SER A 78 15.21 -0.23 -2.65
N MET A 79 14.52 0.91 -2.68
CA MET A 79 15.01 2.16 -2.09
C MET A 79 15.22 2.04 -0.57
N MET A 80 14.31 1.37 0.13
CA MET A 80 14.42 1.15 1.57
C MET A 80 15.60 0.23 1.93
N SER A 81 15.99 -0.71 1.06
CA SER A 81 16.97 -1.76 1.35
C SER A 81 18.31 -1.26 1.88
N SER A 82 18.72 -0.05 1.49
CA SER A 82 19.95 0.61 1.95
C SER A 82 20.01 0.80 3.48
N LEU A 83 18.87 0.92 4.16
CA LEU A 83 18.81 1.03 5.62
C LEU A 83 19.41 -0.22 6.32
N ARG A 84 19.37 -1.40 5.68
CA ARG A 84 19.87 -2.66 6.26
C ARG A 84 21.35 -2.61 6.67
N SER A 85 22.17 -1.89 5.92
CA SER A 85 23.63 -1.80 6.16
C SER A 85 24.11 -0.41 6.58
N TYR A 86 23.27 0.62 6.42
CA TYR A 86 23.65 2.00 6.74
C TYR A 86 23.94 2.17 8.23
N LYS A 87 25.19 2.51 8.61
CA LYS A 87 25.62 2.80 10.00
C LYS A 87 25.20 1.70 10.99
N PHE A 88 25.59 0.47 10.67
CA PHE A 88 25.41 -0.71 11.52
C PHE A 88 25.91 -0.49 12.96
N GLY A 89 25.19 -1.01 13.96
CA GLY A 89 25.51 -0.87 15.38
C GLY A 89 24.99 0.41 16.05
N ASN A 90 24.46 1.38 15.29
CA ASN A 90 23.80 2.54 15.89
C ASN A 90 22.39 2.16 16.40
N GLU A 91 22.14 2.32 17.70
CA GLU A 91 20.90 1.88 18.37
C GLU A 91 19.61 2.42 17.75
N LEU A 92 19.57 3.71 17.38
CA LEU A 92 18.38 4.31 16.76
C LEU A 92 18.14 3.70 15.37
N LEU A 93 19.20 3.51 14.59
CA LEU A 93 19.08 2.91 13.26
C LEU A 93 18.81 1.40 13.32
N GLU A 94 19.26 0.68 14.36
CA GLU A 94 18.84 -0.71 14.62
C GLU A 94 17.34 -0.77 14.87
N LYS A 95 16.82 0.11 15.73
CA LYS A 95 15.37 0.21 15.98
C LYS A 95 14.60 0.51 14.70
N ALA A 96 15.08 1.43 13.86
CA ALA A 96 14.46 1.71 12.57
C ALA A 96 14.53 0.51 11.60
N ARG A 97 15.63 -0.25 11.58
CA ARG A 97 15.76 -1.48 10.78
C ARG A 97 14.76 -2.54 11.22
N ASP A 98 14.64 -2.77 12.52
CA ASP A 98 13.67 -3.73 13.08
C ASP A 98 12.24 -3.31 12.74
N MET A 99 11.96 -2.00 12.76
CA MET A 99 10.65 -1.49 12.39
C MET A 99 10.30 -1.74 10.92
N VAL A 100 11.24 -1.54 10.00
CA VAL A 100 10.99 -1.65 8.56
C VAL A 100 11.08 -3.10 8.05
N PHE A 101 12.04 -3.87 8.56
CA PHE A 101 12.39 -5.20 8.03
C PHE A 101 12.07 -6.35 8.96
N GLY A 102 11.80 -6.09 10.23
CA GLY A 102 11.38 -7.11 11.18
C GLY A 102 9.99 -7.64 10.83
N SER A 103 9.79 -8.94 11.01
CA SER A 103 8.47 -9.57 10.92
C SER A 103 7.68 -9.34 12.21
N THR A 104 7.33 -8.08 12.47
CA THR A 104 6.69 -7.64 13.72
C THR A 104 5.24 -7.21 13.54
N ILE A 105 4.80 -6.96 12.30
CA ILE A 105 3.45 -6.50 11.99
C ILE A 105 2.54 -7.70 11.75
N VAL A 106 1.34 -7.69 12.31
CA VAL A 106 0.32 -8.69 12.01
C VAL A 106 -0.33 -8.33 10.67
N PHE A 107 -0.23 -9.25 9.71
CA PHE A 107 -0.97 -9.26 8.46
C PHE A 107 -2.08 -10.29 8.56
N ASN A 108 -3.30 -9.90 8.17
CA ASN A 108 -4.45 -10.77 8.16
C ASN A 108 -4.76 -11.18 6.72
N PHE A 109 -4.61 -12.47 6.42
CA PHE A 109 -5.13 -13.04 5.18
C PHE A 109 -6.62 -13.34 5.34
N TYR A 110 -7.47 -12.70 4.55
CA TYR A 110 -8.92 -12.87 4.63
C TYR A 110 -9.37 -13.92 3.63
N THR A 111 -10.17 -14.89 4.06
CA THR A 111 -10.88 -15.79 3.13
C THR A 111 -12.32 -15.35 2.91
N ASN A 112 -12.89 -14.65 3.89
CA ASN A 112 -14.13 -13.91 3.83
C ASN A 112 -14.15 -12.93 5.02
N ARG A 113 -15.25 -12.17 5.18
CA ARG A 113 -15.40 -11.17 6.25
C ARG A 113 -15.28 -11.73 7.68
N SER A 114 -15.59 -13.00 7.90
CA SER A 114 -15.63 -13.62 9.23
C SER A 114 -14.43 -14.53 9.52
N MET A 115 -13.60 -14.82 8.52
CA MET A 115 -12.49 -15.77 8.64
C MET A 115 -11.19 -15.16 8.12
N GLU A 116 -10.29 -14.86 9.05
CA GLU A 116 -8.97 -14.33 8.82
C GLU A 116 -7.88 -15.23 9.41
N TYR A 117 -6.71 -15.20 8.79
CA TYR A 117 -5.52 -15.95 9.21
C TYR A 117 -4.39 -14.96 9.49
N PRO A 118 -4.12 -14.65 10.77
CA PRO A 118 -3.07 -13.72 11.13
C PRO A 118 -1.69 -14.35 10.94
N MET A 119 -0.77 -13.59 10.36
CA MET A 119 0.64 -13.95 10.23
C MET A 119 1.55 -12.76 10.52
N LYS A 120 2.73 -13.03 11.07
CA LYS A 120 3.74 -11.98 11.30
C LYS A 120 4.51 -11.71 10.01
N SER A 121 4.52 -10.46 9.60
CA SER A 121 5.09 -9.99 8.34
C SER A 121 5.88 -8.70 8.52
N SER A 122 6.81 -8.45 7.61
CA SER A 122 7.50 -7.16 7.46
C SER A 122 6.72 -6.22 6.55
N VAL A 123 7.03 -4.92 6.60
CA VAL A 123 6.43 -3.91 5.71
C VAL A 123 6.54 -4.32 4.24
N ALA A 124 7.72 -4.78 3.82
CA ALA A 124 7.96 -5.17 2.42
C ALA A 124 7.11 -6.38 2.01
N GLN A 125 6.92 -7.36 2.90
CA GLN A 125 6.06 -8.51 2.65
C GLN A 125 4.59 -8.09 2.56
N ILE A 126 4.12 -7.22 3.46
CA ILE A 126 2.76 -6.70 3.45
C ILE A 126 2.48 -5.96 2.13
N ALA A 127 3.37 -5.07 1.72
CA ALA A 127 3.22 -4.33 0.46
C ALA A 127 3.18 -5.26 -0.76
N ALA A 128 4.03 -6.29 -0.79
CA ALA A 128 4.03 -7.27 -1.86
C ALA A 128 2.74 -8.10 -1.91
N LEU A 129 2.23 -8.54 -0.75
CA LEU A 129 0.99 -9.31 -0.65
C LEU A 129 -0.22 -8.46 -1.07
N ILE A 130 -0.32 -7.22 -0.58
CA ILE A 130 -1.36 -6.27 -1.01
C ILE A 130 -1.32 -6.06 -2.52
N ALA A 131 -0.15 -5.79 -3.10
CA ALA A 131 0.00 -5.62 -4.55
C ALA A 131 -0.38 -6.88 -5.33
N THR A 132 -0.11 -8.07 -4.79
CA THR A 132 -0.48 -9.34 -5.42
C THR A 132 -2.00 -9.53 -5.43
N HIS A 133 -2.68 -9.28 -4.31
CA HIS A 133 -4.14 -9.36 -4.22
C HIS A 133 -4.83 -8.32 -5.10
N ILE A 134 -4.29 -7.11 -5.18
CA ILE A 134 -4.74 -6.09 -6.12
C ILE A 134 -4.56 -6.58 -7.56
N GLY A 135 -3.40 -7.15 -7.88
CA GLY A 135 -3.11 -7.71 -9.20
C GLY A 135 -4.13 -8.78 -9.63
N SER A 136 -4.51 -9.67 -8.71
CA SER A 136 -5.57 -10.66 -8.92
C SER A 136 -6.91 -10.00 -9.22
N LEU A 137 -7.35 -9.09 -8.33
CA LEU A 137 -8.63 -8.40 -8.44
C LEU A 137 -8.80 -7.58 -9.72
N ILE A 138 -7.74 -6.87 -10.17
CA ILE A 138 -7.83 -5.99 -11.35
C ILE A 138 -7.65 -6.73 -12.68
N THR A 139 -7.41 -8.05 -12.66
CA THR A 139 -7.38 -8.86 -13.89
C THR A 139 -8.75 -9.35 -14.31
N ASP A 140 -9.74 -9.30 -13.43
CA ASP A 140 -11.11 -9.69 -13.76
C ASP A 140 -11.76 -8.66 -14.68
N ASP A 141 -12.35 -9.16 -15.77
CA ASP A 141 -13.03 -8.35 -16.79
C ASP A 141 -14.34 -7.76 -16.24
N GLU A 142 -15.06 -8.50 -15.40
CA GLU A 142 -16.32 -8.09 -14.78
C GLU A 142 -16.26 -8.27 -13.27
N ILE A 143 -16.42 -7.17 -12.53
CA ILE A 143 -16.44 -7.19 -11.06
C ILE A 143 -17.87 -7.40 -10.55
N THR A 144 -18.02 -8.32 -9.61
CA THR A 144 -19.28 -8.76 -9.01
C THR A 144 -19.33 -8.47 -7.51
N TYR A 145 -20.51 -8.62 -6.92
CA TYR A 145 -20.68 -8.47 -5.47
C TYR A 145 -19.94 -9.53 -4.64
N ASP A 146 -19.57 -10.65 -5.25
CA ASP A 146 -18.78 -11.68 -4.58
C ASP A 146 -17.31 -11.23 -4.45
N ASP A 147 -16.78 -10.49 -5.42
CA ASP A 147 -15.43 -9.91 -5.37
C ASP A 147 -15.30 -8.88 -4.23
N ALA A 148 -16.36 -8.09 -4.00
CA ALA A 148 -16.46 -7.17 -2.87
C ALA A 148 -16.41 -7.85 -1.50
N ARG A 149 -16.71 -9.15 -1.44
CA ARG A 149 -16.65 -9.98 -0.23
C ARG A 149 -15.49 -10.97 -0.27
N GLY A 150 -14.76 -10.96 -1.38
CA GLY A 150 -13.72 -11.91 -1.72
C GLY A 150 -12.42 -11.66 -0.97
N SER A 151 -11.57 -12.68 -1.00
CA SER A 151 -10.27 -12.68 -0.34
C SER A 151 -9.38 -11.52 -0.80
N ASP A 152 -9.33 -11.27 -2.11
CA ASP A 152 -8.44 -10.28 -2.70
C ASP A 152 -8.80 -8.86 -2.25
N TYR A 153 -10.07 -8.48 -2.35
CA TYR A 153 -10.54 -7.17 -1.91
C TYR A 153 -10.32 -6.95 -0.41
N LEU A 154 -10.75 -7.89 0.43
CA LEU A 154 -10.64 -7.75 1.88
C LEU A 154 -9.18 -7.70 2.33
N THR A 155 -8.32 -8.53 1.73
CA THR A 155 -6.89 -8.56 2.07
C THR A 155 -6.17 -7.29 1.62
N ALA A 156 -6.48 -6.77 0.43
CA ALA A 156 -5.88 -5.53 -0.07
C ALA A 156 -6.27 -4.28 0.73
N THR A 157 -7.50 -4.23 1.28
CA THR A 157 -8.06 -3.03 1.91
C THR A 157 -7.91 -2.95 3.43
N ASN A 158 -7.60 -4.06 4.12
CA ASN A 158 -7.58 -4.11 5.59
C ASN A 158 -6.19 -4.32 6.20
N ASN A 159 -5.11 -4.22 5.42
CA ASN A 159 -3.74 -4.50 5.87
C ASN A 159 -2.77 -3.31 5.77
N ASN A 160 -3.25 -2.10 5.45
CA ASN A 160 -2.39 -0.92 5.29
C ASN A 160 -2.03 -0.26 6.64
N ASP A 161 -2.95 -0.21 7.61
CA ASP A 161 -2.85 0.69 8.78
C ASP A 161 -1.61 0.43 9.65
N LEU A 162 -1.42 -0.81 10.11
CA LEU A 162 -0.30 -1.15 11.00
C LEU A 162 1.07 -0.95 10.30
N ALA A 163 1.16 -1.28 9.01
CA ALA A 163 2.39 -1.09 8.25
C ALA A 163 2.69 0.40 8.04
N THR A 164 1.66 1.21 7.79
CA THR A 164 1.74 2.68 7.70
C THR A 164 2.18 3.31 9.02
N GLU A 165 1.63 2.86 10.15
CA GLU A 165 2.01 3.33 11.49
C GLU A 165 3.47 2.99 11.80
N GLN A 166 3.86 1.75 11.51
CA GLN A 166 5.22 1.27 11.73
C GLN A 166 6.25 2.07 10.91
N MET A 167 5.95 2.36 9.63
CA MET A 167 6.81 3.21 8.80
C MET A 167 6.86 4.66 9.28
N SER A 168 5.75 5.20 9.80
CA SER A 168 5.72 6.54 10.39
C SER A 168 6.62 6.61 11.62
N SER A 169 6.57 5.58 12.46
CA SER A 169 7.46 5.45 13.63
C SER A 169 8.93 5.29 13.22
N ALA A 170 9.22 4.50 12.19
CA ALA A 170 10.58 4.35 11.66
C ALA A 170 11.15 5.69 11.16
N LEU A 171 10.35 6.52 10.49
CA LEU A 171 10.75 7.87 10.06
C LEU A 171 11.06 8.79 11.24
N LEU A 172 10.25 8.74 12.31
CA LEU A 172 10.51 9.53 13.52
C LEU A 172 11.82 9.11 14.19
N VAL A 173 12.11 7.81 14.27
CA VAL A 173 13.38 7.31 14.81
C VAL A 173 14.57 7.73 13.92
N CYS A 174 14.41 7.70 12.59
CA CYS A 174 15.44 8.21 11.68
C CYS A 174 15.68 9.71 11.87
N LEU A 175 14.62 10.49 12.11
CA LEU A 175 14.72 11.93 12.40
C LEU A 175 15.43 12.18 13.73
N GLU A 176 15.10 11.41 14.77
CA GLU A 176 15.78 11.49 16.07
C GLU A 176 17.29 11.22 15.92
N TYR A 177 17.68 10.26 15.08
CA TYR A 177 19.08 10.02 14.75
C TYR A 177 19.75 11.24 14.11
N ILE A 178 19.09 11.93 13.15
CA ILE A 178 19.65 13.16 12.56
C ILE A 178 19.87 14.22 13.64
N LEU A 179 18.85 14.49 14.44
CA LEU A 179 18.88 15.58 15.42
C LEU A 179 19.90 15.38 16.55
N LYS A 180 20.35 14.14 16.78
CA LYS A 180 21.40 13.80 17.76
C LYS A 180 22.81 13.75 17.17
N GLN A 181 22.96 13.96 15.86
CA GLN A 181 24.27 14.00 15.20
C GLN A 181 24.84 15.42 15.08
N ASP A 182 24.02 16.44 15.37
CA ASP A 182 24.43 17.83 15.58
C ASP A 182 24.71 18.10 17.06
#